data_AF-A0A843JEJ0-F1
#
_entry.id   AF-A0A843JEJ0-F1
#
_cell.length_a   1.000
_cell.length_b   1.000
_cell.length_c   1.000
_cell.angle_alpha   90.00
_cell.angle_beta   90.00
_cell.angle_gamma   90.00
#
_symmetry.space_group_name_H-M   'P 1'
#
loop_
_entity.id
_entity.type
_entity.pdbx_description
1 polymer ?
#
loop_
_entity_poly.entity_id
_entity_poly.type
_entity_poly.pdbx_seq_one_letter_code
_entity_poly.pdbx_strand_id
1 'polypeptide(L)'
;IKVKDDEISDLKAKYQADIKTKNYEIDNLTHSLNTNIEVLNRSKDLLNSKDETIRNLSDKVNELSEINESLSKMKESFDEEFNSFKTLELGQANLKLKEALNDVSSKDNEIQAISNDLKIAENKISEVQRQLEEARIKENEANVKLANTLSTVDDKNMEIQSLNAQISSQNEEILDLKNNLVNKDNLVALQRELDSRDVTIREKDVQIQLLKDKSVSREEYVKVQNELSKKDLQIQRLNEVKDLFFELSDDSFLDNQSQDGVINKTSVEDRELLELNDIKRELELAKENKLKIRAVGDEELENVANLIDSQSNDGGASQNNEDVERLKAELEGYKSTVEELEKFKFVYEKLTAPQLKNLNSIQSQIYHLLPEDEAMDTLSVKEYLNDIAFKNLSFGNTKNILKSLERKGYVEVAKKENDIFFWQKLPLPEE
;
A
#
# COMPACT_ATOMS: atom_id res chain seq x y z
N ILE A 1 156.10 -31.21 -102.06
CA ILE A 1 154.90 -32.09 -102.05
C ILE A 1 154.66 -32.57 -100.62
N LYS A 2 155.53 -33.42 -100.05
CA LYS A 2 155.44 -33.92 -98.66
C LYS A 2 155.15 -32.86 -97.57
N VAL A 3 155.87 -31.73 -97.55
CA VAL A 3 155.65 -30.63 -96.56
C VAL A 3 154.25 -30.02 -96.65
N LYS A 4 153.68 -29.90 -97.86
CA LYS A 4 152.32 -29.37 -98.05
C LYS A 4 151.25 -30.39 -97.68
N ASP A 5 151.53 -31.68 -97.87
CA ASP A 5 150.61 -32.75 -97.46
C ASP A 5 150.55 -32.87 -95.93
N ASP A 6 151.68 -32.69 -95.24
CA ASP A 6 151.74 -32.63 -93.77
C ASP A 6 150.99 -31.39 -93.24
N GLU A 7 151.16 -30.22 -93.85
CA GLU A 7 150.46 -28.97 -93.49
C GLU A 7 148.93 -29.06 -93.72
N ILE A 8 148.50 -29.71 -94.81
CA ILE A 8 147.09 -30.00 -95.08
C ILE A 8 146.54 -31.01 -94.07
N SER A 9 147.32 -32.01 -93.68
CA SER A 9 146.94 -33.01 -92.67
C SER A 9 146.76 -32.37 -91.29
N ASP A 10 147.67 -31.48 -90.89
CA ASP A 10 147.60 -30.73 -89.63
C ASP A 10 146.41 -29.77 -89.61
N LEU A 11 146.16 -29.04 -90.72
CA LEU A 11 144.96 -28.20 -90.87
C LEU A 11 143.68 -29.03 -90.77
N LYS A 12 143.61 -30.18 -91.43
CA LYS A 12 142.46 -31.08 -91.38
C LYS A 12 142.23 -31.62 -89.97
N ALA A 13 143.29 -31.99 -89.26
CA ALA A 13 143.21 -32.44 -87.87
C ALA A 13 142.72 -31.32 -86.95
N LYS A 14 143.22 -30.09 -87.14
CA LYS A 14 142.78 -28.91 -86.38
C LYS A 14 141.30 -28.59 -86.63
N TYR A 15 140.86 -28.57 -87.89
CA TYR A 15 139.45 -28.38 -88.22
C TYR A 15 138.56 -29.50 -87.67
N GLN A 16 139.02 -30.75 -87.69
CA GLN A 16 138.28 -31.86 -87.09
C GLN A 16 138.17 -31.73 -85.56
N ALA A 17 139.22 -31.27 -84.89
CA ALA A 17 139.21 -30.99 -83.45
C ALA A 17 138.25 -29.84 -83.09
N ASP A 18 138.25 -28.77 -83.90
CA ASP A 18 137.34 -27.63 -83.73
C ASP A 18 135.88 -28.05 -83.96
N ILE A 19 135.60 -28.84 -85.01
CA ILE A 19 134.27 -29.41 -85.27
C ILE A 19 133.82 -30.29 -84.11
N LYS A 20 134.70 -31.14 -83.58
CA LYS A 20 134.37 -32.01 -82.44
C LYS A 20 134.06 -31.19 -81.18
N THR A 21 134.82 -30.13 -80.93
CA THR A 21 134.60 -29.21 -79.80
C THR A 21 133.28 -28.47 -79.96
N LYS A 22 132.99 -27.96 -81.17
CA LYS A 22 131.73 -27.28 -81.47
C LYS A 22 130.53 -28.20 -81.41
N ASN A 23 130.66 -29.46 -81.84
CA ASN A 23 129.60 -30.45 -81.68
C ASN A 23 129.32 -30.75 -80.21
N TYR A 24 130.36 -30.89 -79.37
CA TYR A 24 130.17 -31.05 -77.92
C TYR A 24 129.48 -29.82 -77.28
N GLU A 25 129.82 -28.61 -77.73
CA GLU A 25 129.15 -27.38 -77.29
C GLU A 25 127.67 -27.35 -77.72
N ILE A 26 127.38 -27.72 -78.97
CA ILE A 26 126.01 -27.85 -79.50
C ILE A 26 125.21 -28.88 -78.71
N ASP A 27 125.79 -30.04 -78.39
CA ASP A 27 125.13 -31.09 -77.63
C ASP A 27 124.79 -30.62 -76.20
N ASN A 28 125.73 -29.93 -75.54
CA ASN A 28 125.50 -29.35 -74.21
C ASN A 28 124.40 -28.28 -74.24
N LEU A 29 124.43 -27.39 -75.24
CA LEU A 29 123.40 -26.37 -75.42
C LEU A 29 122.04 -27.00 -75.71
N THR A 30 122.00 -28.06 -76.52
CA THR A 30 120.77 -28.81 -76.85
C THR A 30 120.20 -29.48 -75.59
N HIS A 31 121.06 -30.11 -74.78
CA HIS A 31 120.63 -30.70 -73.52
C HIS A 31 120.09 -29.64 -72.55
N SER A 32 120.80 -28.52 -72.39
CA SER A 32 120.35 -27.40 -71.53
C SER A 32 119.03 -26.80 -72.03
N LEU A 33 118.86 -26.63 -73.34
CA LEU A 33 117.63 -26.15 -73.95
C LEU A 33 116.46 -27.10 -73.67
N ASN A 34 116.67 -28.41 -73.83
CA ASN A 34 115.65 -29.42 -73.55
C ASN A 34 115.23 -29.42 -72.07
N THR A 35 116.18 -29.31 -71.15
CA THR A 35 115.88 -29.17 -69.71
C THR A 35 115.05 -27.92 -69.43
N ASN A 36 115.39 -26.78 -70.06
CA ASN A 36 114.62 -25.55 -69.91
C ASN A 36 113.19 -25.68 -70.48
N ILE A 37 113.02 -26.38 -71.62
CA ILE A 37 111.70 -26.66 -72.19
C ILE A 37 110.85 -27.51 -71.23
N GLU A 38 111.44 -28.52 -70.59
CA GLU A 38 110.74 -29.35 -69.62
C GLU A 38 110.29 -28.55 -68.40
N VAL A 39 111.16 -27.68 -67.86
CA VAL A 39 110.81 -26.77 -66.76
C VAL A 39 109.69 -25.83 -67.17
N LEU A 40 109.76 -25.25 -68.38
CA LEU A 40 108.71 -24.37 -68.90
C LEU A 40 107.36 -25.08 -69.02
N ASN A 41 107.35 -26.32 -69.52
CA ASN A 41 106.12 -27.13 -69.60
C ASN A 41 105.53 -27.39 -68.21
N ARG A 42 106.37 -27.78 -67.23
CA ARG A 42 105.92 -27.99 -65.84
C ARG A 42 105.38 -26.70 -65.21
N SER A 43 106.01 -25.56 -65.46
CA SER A 43 105.51 -24.25 -65.00
C SER A 43 104.18 -23.88 -65.65
N LYS A 44 104.00 -24.20 -66.93
CA LYS A 44 102.75 -23.97 -67.66
C LYS A 44 101.60 -24.82 -67.10
N ASP A 45 101.85 -26.09 -66.83
CA ASP A 45 100.84 -26.98 -66.25
C ASP A 45 100.42 -26.53 -64.84
N LEU A 46 101.40 -26.08 -64.04
CA LEU A 46 101.12 -25.50 -62.72
C LEU A 46 100.31 -24.21 -62.83
N LEU A 47 100.61 -23.36 -63.81
CA LEU A 47 99.85 -22.12 -64.05
C LEU A 47 98.40 -22.43 -64.43
N ASN A 48 98.18 -23.37 -65.35
CA ASN A 48 96.84 -23.81 -65.75
C ASN A 48 96.03 -24.34 -64.54
N SER A 49 96.67 -25.14 -63.67
CA SER A 49 96.03 -25.64 -62.45
C SER A 49 95.68 -24.52 -61.46
N LYS A 50 96.54 -23.52 -61.33
CA LYS A 50 96.27 -22.34 -60.49
C LYS A 50 95.14 -21.48 -61.06
N ASP A 51 95.11 -21.26 -62.37
CA ASP A 51 94.04 -20.51 -63.03
C ASP A 51 92.68 -21.18 -62.82
N GLU A 52 92.64 -22.51 -62.89
CA GLU A 52 91.40 -23.26 -62.60
C GLU A 52 90.97 -23.13 -61.14
N THR A 53 91.93 -23.14 -60.21
CA THR A 53 91.64 -22.90 -58.78
C THR A 53 91.12 -21.48 -58.55
N ILE A 54 91.68 -20.48 -59.24
CA ILE A 54 91.23 -19.08 -59.16
C ILE A 54 89.80 -18.94 -59.69
N ARG A 55 89.46 -19.59 -60.82
CA ARG A 55 88.08 -19.58 -61.34
C ARG A 55 87.09 -20.14 -60.33
N ASN A 56 87.38 -21.33 -59.79
CA ASN A 56 86.53 -21.96 -58.77
C ASN A 56 86.35 -21.09 -57.51
N LEU A 57 87.42 -20.42 -57.07
CA LEU A 57 87.34 -19.48 -55.94
C LEU A 57 86.51 -18.24 -56.29
N SER A 58 86.64 -17.73 -57.51
CA SER A 58 85.87 -16.58 -57.99
C SER A 58 84.37 -16.90 -58.03
N ASP A 59 83.99 -18.09 -58.51
CA ASP A 59 82.59 -18.52 -58.55
C ASP A 59 82.03 -18.63 -57.14
N LYS A 60 82.79 -19.20 -56.20
CA LYS A 60 82.38 -19.28 -54.80
C LYS A 60 82.24 -17.92 -54.12
N VAL A 61 83.07 -16.93 -54.49
CA VAL A 61 82.93 -15.56 -53.98
C VAL A 61 81.64 -14.93 -54.48
N ASN A 62 81.26 -15.17 -55.75
CA ASN A 62 80.00 -14.68 -56.30
C ASN A 62 78.80 -15.30 -55.57
N GLU A 63 78.79 -16.63 -55.38
CA GLU A 63 77.74 -17.31 -54.61
C GLU A 63 77.62 -16.75 -53.18
N LEU A 64 78.74 -16.53 -52.49
CA LEU A 64 78.73 -15.94 -51.15
C LEU A 64 78.20 -14.51 -51.15
N SER A 65 78.46 -13.73 -52.21
CA SER A 65 77.93 -12.38 -52.36
C SER A 65 76.42 -12.38 -52.53
N GLU A 66 75.87 -13.29 -53.35
CA GLU A 66 74.43 -13.45 -53.54
C GLU A 66 73.73 -13.90 -52.25
N ILE A 67 74.31 -14.85 -51.52
CA ILE A 67 73.81 -15.29 -50.21
C ILE A 67 73.80 -14.13 -49.23
N ASN A 68 74.88 -13.34 -49.18
CA ASN A 68 74.98 -12.20 -48.28
C ASN A 68 73.92 -11.13 -48.59
N GLU A 69 73.67 -10.85 -49.88
CA GLU A 69 72.60 -9.94 -50.29
C GLU A 69 71.22 -10.46 -49.88
N SER A 70 70.95 -11.76 -50.04
CA SER A 70 69.71 -12.38 -49.58
C SER A 70 69.54 -12.30 -48.07
N LEU A 71 70.61 -12.49 -47.29
CA LEU A 71 70.58 -12.37 -45.84
C LEU A 71 70.32 -10.94 -45.38
N SER A 72 70.92 -9.94 -46.06
CA SER A 72 70.64 -8.53 -45.81
C SER A 72 69.17 -8.20 -46.03
N LYS A 73 68.59 -8.62 -47.16
CA LYS A 73 67.15 -8.41 -47.46
C LYS A 73 66.25 -9.09 -46.43
N MET A 74 66.59 -10.31 -46.03
CA MET A 74 65.84 -11.03 -45.00
C MET A 74 65.87 -10.32 -43.65
N LYS A 75 67.04 -9.79 -43.27
CA LYS A 75 67.18 -9.00 -42.03
C LYS A 75 66.32 -7.75 -42.06
N GLU A 76 66.36 -6.99 -43.16
CA GLU A 76 65.53 -5.79 -43.34
C GLU A 76 64.04 -6.12 -43.23
N SER A 77 63.58 -7.19 -43.91
CA SER A 77 62.20 -7.66 -43.83
C SER A 77 61.79 -8.03 -42.40
N PHE A 78 62.65 -8.71 -41.64
CA PHE A 78 62.37 -9.06 -40.24
C PHE A 78 62.31 -7.81 -39.35
N ASP A 79 63.20 -6.85 -39.55
CA ASP A 79 63.20 -5.59 -38.81
C ASP A 79 61.91 -4.80 -39.08
N GLU A 80 61.42 -4.79 -40.32
CA GLU A 80 60.13 -4.17 -40.69
C GLU A 80 58.94 -4.87 -40.03
N GLU A 81 58.86 -6.21 -40.14
CA GLU A 81 57.78 -7.00 -39.50
C GLU A 81 57.79 -6.82 -37.98
N PHE A 82 58.96 -6.85 -37.35
CA PHE A 82 59.09 -6.66 -35.91
C PHE A 82 58.62 -5.27 -35.48
N ASN A 83 58.99 -4.23 -36.23
CA ASN A 83 58.55 -2.87 -35.94
C ASN A 83 57.05 -2.70 -36.16
N SER A 84 56.49 -3.28 -37.22
CA SER A 84 55.05 -3.29 -37.48
C SER A 84 54.29 -3.95 -36.34
N PHE A 85 54.69 -5.15 -35.92
CA PHE A 85 54.09 -5.87 -34.80
C PHE A 85 54.15 -5.07 -33.50
N LYS A 86 55.34 -4.54 -33.16
CA LYS A 86 55.56 -3.77 -31.93
C LYS A 86 54.75 -2.47 -31.89
N THR A 87 54.62 -1.78 -33.02
CA THR A 87 54.00 -0.45 -33.06
C THR A 87 52.50 -0.54 -33.31
N LEU A 88 52.07 -1.31 -34.31
CA LEU A 88 50.68 -1.38 -34.72
C LEU A 88 49.92 -2.39 -33.87
N GLU A 89 50.32 -3.66 -33.87
CA GLU A 89 49.53 -4.70 -33.21
C GLU A 89 49.56 -4.56 -31.69
N LEU A 90 50.75 -4.49 -31.10
CA LEU A 90 50.90 -4.35 -29.65
C LEU A 90 50.37 -2.98 -29.17
N GLY A 91 50.60 -1.92 -29.93
CA GLY A 91 50.09 -0.58 -29.64
C GLY A 91 48.56 -0.53 -29.65
N GLN A 92 47.93 -1.08 -30.69
CA GLN A 92 46.47 -1.17 -30.79
C GLN A 92 45.87 -2.06 -29.69
N ALA A 93 46.50 -3.19 -29.38
CA ALA A 93 46.05 -4.05 -28.29
C ALA A 93 46.08 -3.31 -26.94
N ASN A 94 47.15 -2.56 -26.66
CA ASN A 94 47.25 -1.75 -25.45
C ASN A 94 46.21 -0.62 -25.39
N LEU A 95 45.91 0.03 -26.51
CA LEU A 95 44.85 1.04 -26.57
C LEU A 95 43.47 0.42 -26.28
N LYS A 96 43.13 -0.70 -26.94
CA LYS A 96 41.89 -1.43 -26.69
C LYS A 96 41.78 -1.89 -25.23
N LEU A 97 42.88 -2.37 -24.64
CA LEU A 97 42.92 -2.76 -23.24
C LEU A 97 42.66 -1.56 -22.32
N LYS A 98 43.26 -0.41 -22.61
CA LYS A 98 43.06 0.82 -21.83
C LYS A 98 41.64 1.37 -21.92
N GLU A 99 41.04 1.32 -23.11
CA GLU A 99 39.63 1.67 -23.32
C GLU A 99 38.71 0.73 -22.54
N ALA A 100 38.94 -0.58 -22.63
CA ALA A 100 38.18 -1.58 -21.88
C ALA A 100 38.32 -1.38 -20.36
N LEU A 101 39.53 -1.05 -19.87
CA LEU A 101 39.77 -0.77 -18.46
C LEU A 101 38.99 0.47 -17.98
N ASN A 102 38.95 1.53 -18.80
CA ASN A 102 38.17 2.73 -18.49
C ASN A 102 36.66 2.44 -18.46
N ASP A 103 36.15 1.65 -19.42
CA ASP A 103 34.73 1.24 -19.45
C ASP A 103 34.36 0.41 -18.20
N VAL A 104 35.22 -0.54 -17.81
CA VAL A 104 35.05 -1.31 -16.56
C VAL A 104 35.04 -0.39 -15.35
N SER A 105 35.97 0.57 -15.27
CA SER A 105 36.00 1.53 -14.16
C SER A 105 34.75 2.41 -14.11
N SER A 106 34.21 2.83 -15.26
CA SER A 106 32.95 3.59 -15.32
C SER A 106 31.78 2.76 -14.81
N LYS A 107 31.67 1.51 -15.27
CA LYS A 107 30.63 0.58 -14.83
C LYS A 107 30.73 0.23 -13.35
N ASP A 108 31.94 0.14 -12.79
CA ASP A 108 32.12 -0.09 -11.36
C ASP A 108 31.57 1.08 -10.52
N ASN A 109 31.78 2.32 -10.97
CA ASN A 109 31.19 3.50 -10.33
C ASN A 109 29.66 3.51 -10.42
N GLU A 110 29.08 3.11 -11.55
CA GLU A 110 27.63 2.97 -11.71
C GLU A 110 27.06 1.89 -10.77
N ILE A 111 27.74 0.74 -10.64
CA ILE A 111 27.36 -0.31 -9.71
C ILE A 111 27.40 0.19 -8.26
N GLN A 112 28.42 0.97 -7.88
CA GLN A 112 28.51 1.57 -6.55
C GLN A 112 27.36 2.55 -6.27
N ALA A 113 26.96 3.36 -7.26
CA ALA A 113 25.82 4.26 -7.15
C ALA A 113 24.52 3.48 -6.95
N ILE A 114 24.25 2.46 -7.79
CA ILE A 114 23.06 1.61 -7.68
C ILE A 114 23.03 0.88 -6.32
N SER A 115 24.18 0.41 -5.84
CA SER A 115 24.30 -0.26 -4.53
C SER A 115 23.89 0.67 -3.38
N ASN A 116 24.30 1.95 -3.44
CA ASN A 116 23.90 2.95 -2.46
C ASN A 116 22.40 3.26 -2.52
N ASP A 117 21.84 3.39 -3.72
CA ASP A 117 20.41 3.63 -3.92
C ASP A 117 19.55 2.47 -3.39
N LEU A 118 20.01 1.23 -3.61
CA LEU A 118 19.36 0.02 -3.09
C LEU A 118 19.36 0.02 -1.57
N LYS A 119 20.48 0.38 -0.94
CA LYS A 119 20.57 0.50 0.53
C LYS A 119 19.62 1.57 1.08
N ILE A 120 19.44 2.69 0.37
CA ILE A 120 18.48 3.73 0.75
C ILE A 120 17.04 3.18 0.64
N ALA A 121 16.73 2.45 -0.43
CA ALA A 121 15.42 1.82 -0.62
C ALA A 121 15.10 0.78 0.46
N GLU A 122 16.06 -0.07 0.84
CA GLU A 122 15.91 -1.04 1.93
C GLU A 122 15.59 -0.38 3.27
N ASN A 123 16.25 0.73 3.58
CA ASN A 123 15.96 1.50 4.80
C ASN A 123 14.54 2.09 4.76
N LYS A 124 14.10 2.61 3.61
CA LYS A 124 12.72 3.13 3.44
C LYS A 124 11.68 2.02 3.60
N ILE A 125 11.93 0.83 3.05
CA ILE A 125 11.05 -0.34 3.21
C ILE A 125 10.94 -0.72 4.69
N SER A 126 12.07 -0.77 5.40
CA SER A 126 12.10 -1.09 6.83
C SER A 126 11.29 -0.08 7.65
N GLU A 127 11.37 1.21 7.31
CA GLU A 127 10.59 2.26 7.96
C GLU A 127 9.08 2.14 7.66
N VAL A 128 8.70 1.87 6.41
CA VAL A 128 7.29 1.64 6.04
C VAL A 128 6.72 0.40 6.76
N GLN A 129 7.52 -0.67 6.88
CA GLN A 129 7.12 -1.86 7.64
C GLN A 129 6.88 -1.55 9.12
N ARG A 130 7.74 -0.72 9.73
CA ARG A 130 7.57 -0.25 11.12
C ARG A 130 6.28 0.55 11.27
N GLN A 131 6.01 1.49 10.37
CA GLN A 131 4.79 2.30 10.38
C GLN A 131 3.53 1.45 10.19
N LEU A 132 3.59 0.43 9.33
CA LEU A 132 2.49 -0.51 9.12
C LEU A 132 2.17 -1.29 10.40
N GLU A 133 3.18 -1.77 11.11
CA GLU A 133 2.99 -2.49 12.37
C GLU A 133 2.40 -1.58 13.45
N GLU A 134 2.85 -0.33 13.55
CA GLU A 134 2.27 0.66 14.46
C GLU A 134 0.80 0.94 14.14
N ALA A 135 0.45 1.08 12.86
CA ALA A 135 -0.94 1.27 12.43
C ALA A 135 -1.82 0.07 12.81
N ARG A 136 -1.29 -1.15 12.62
CA ARG A 136 -1.98 -2.39 12.99
C ARG A 136 -2.23 -2.52 14.49
N ILE A 137 -1.27 -2.10 15.32
CA ILE A 137 -1.44 -2.06 16.77
C ILE A 137 -2.56 -1.08 17.15
N LYS A 138 -2.56 0.13 16.57
CA LYS A 138 -3.61 1.14 16.81
C LYS A 138 -4.99 0.66 16.38
N GLU A 139 -5.09 -0.04 15.25
CA GLU A 139 -6.32 -0.66 14.77
C GLU A 139 -6.86 -1.68 15.78
N ASN A 140 -5.99 -2.57 16.28
CA ASN A 140 -6.37 -3.56 17.30
C ASN A 140 -6.86 -2.89 18.60
N GLU A 141 -6.17 -1.84 19.07
CA GLU A 141 -6.62 -1.07 20.23
C GLU A 141 -7.99 -0.43 20.01
N ALA A 142 -8.25 0.12 18.83
CA ALA A 142 -9.55 0.68 18.47
C ALA A 142 -10.64 -0.39 18.44
N ASN A 143 -10.35 -1.57 17.89
CA ASN A 143 -11.28 -2.70 17.85
C ASN A 143 -11.64 -3.21 19.26
N VAL A 144 -10.66 -3.29 20.16
CA VAL A 144 -10.92 -3.65 21.57
C VAL A 144 -11.79 -2.60 22.25
N LYS A 145 -11.52 -1.31 22.04
CA LYS A 145 -12.37 -0.22 22.57
C LYS A 145 -13.80 -0.32 22.03
N LEU A 146 -13.95 -0.59 20.74
CA LEU A 146 -15.26 -0.77 20.10
C LEU A 146 -16.03 -1.98 20.67
N ALA A 147 -15.35 -3.10 20.92
CA ALA A 147 -15.97 -4.26 21.54
C ALA A 147 -16.48 -3.95 22.96
N ASN A 148 -15.68 -3.22 23.76
CA ASN A 148 -16.07 -2.81 25.11
C ASN A 148 -17.26 -1.83 25.10
N THR A 149 -17.28 -0.86 24.18
CA THR A 149 -18.40 0.06 24.07
C THR A 149 -19.67 -0.66 23.62
N LEU A 150 -19.56 -1.63 22.70
CA LEU A 150 -20.70 -2.44 22.27
C LEU A 150 -21.29 -3.25 23.44
N SER A 151 -20.44 -3.91 24.24
CA SER A 151 -20.89 -4.61 25.45
C SER A 151 -21.62 -3.68 26.43
N THR A 152 -21.11 -2.45 26.60
CA THR A 152 -21.74 -1.45 27.47
C THR A 152 -23.12 -1.01 26.93
N VAL A 153 -23.26 -0.92 25.60
CA VAL A 153 -24.55 -0.61 24.95
C VAL A 153 -25.54 -1.75 25.17
N ASP A 154 -25.09 -3.00 25.05
CA ASP A 154 -25.93 -4.17 25.31
C ASP A 154 -26.44 -4.19 26.76
N ASP A 155 -25.57 -3.92 27.73
CA ASP A 155 -25.95 -3.83 29.15
C ASP A 155 -27.02 -2.75 29.38
N LYS A 156 -26.83 -1.56 28.80
CA LYS A 156 -27.81 -0.46 28.88
C LYS A 156 -29.13 -0.80 28.18
N ASN A 157 -29.09 -1.54 27.07
CA ASN A 157 -30.29 -2.01 26.40
C ASN A 157 -31.08 -3.00 27.27
N MET A 158 -30.40 -3.90 27.98
CA MET A 158 -31.07 -4.79 28.94
C MET A 158 -31.71 -4.00 30.09
N GLU A 159 -31.03 -2.96 30.59
CA GLU A 159 -31.58 -2.06 31.61
C GLU A 159 -32.83 -1.33 31.12
N ILE A 160 -32.80 -0.77 29.90
CA ILE A 160 -33.95 -0.11 29.27
C ILE A 160 -35.13 -1.08 29.11
N GLN A 161 -34.87 -2.33 28.69
CA GLN A 161 -35.93 -3.34 28.56
C GLN A 161 -36.58 -3.66 29.91
N SER A 162 -35.77 -3.80 30.96
CA SER A 162 -36.25 -4.02 32.34
C SER A 162 -37.12 -2.84 32.82
N LEU A 163 -36.65 -1.61 32.63
CA LEU A 163 -37.40 -0.40 32.98
C LEU A 163 -38.72 -0.30 32.20
N ASN A 164 -38.72 -0.61 30.90
CA ASN A 164 -39.93 -0.62 30.09
C ASN A 164 -40.94 -1.68 30.56
N ALA A 165 -40.48 -2.86 30.98
CA ALA A 165 -41.34 -3.87 31.58
C ALA A 165 -41.96 -3.38 32.90
N GLN A 166 -41.17 -2.71 33.75
CA GLN A 166 -41.65 -2.13 35.00
C GLN A 166 -42.69 -1.02 34.75
N ILE A 167 -42.45 -0.12 33.79
CA ILE A 167 -43.40 0.92 33.38
C ILE A 167 -44.70 0.29 32.88
N SER A 168 -44.62 -0.78 32.09
CA SER A 168 -45.81 -1.49 31.58
C SER A 168 -46.64 -2.06 32.73
N SER A 169 -45.99 -2.72 33.70
CA SER A 169 -46.64 -3.23 34.92
C SER A 169 -47.29 -2.13 35.75
N GLN A 170 -46.58 -1.02 35.99
CA GLN A 170 -47.12 0.14 36.71
C GLN A 170 -48.30 0.77 35.96
N ASN A 171 -48.28 0.81 34.63
CA ASN A 171 -49.39 1.30 33.84
C ASN A 171 -50.63 0.40 33.96
N GLU A 172 -50.45 -0.92 34.00
CA GLU A 172 -51.54 -1.87 34.28
C GLU A 172 -52.12 -1.63 35.69
N GLU A 173 -51.28 -1.49 36.72
CA GLU A 173 -51.72 -1.18 38.08
C GLU A 173 -52.49 0.16 38.15
N ILE A 174 -52.00 1.21 37.49
CA ILE A 174 -52.71 2.49 37.38
C ILE A 174 -54.07 2.31 36.70
N LEU A 175 -54.16 1.46 35.68
CA LEU A 175 -55.40 1.21 34.94
C LEU A 175 -56.40 0.46 35.81
N ASP A 176 -55.96 -0.52 36.59
CA ASP A 176 -56.77 -1.23 37.58
C ASP A 176 -57.24 -0.30 38.70
N LEU A 177 -56.35 0.50 39.27
CA LEU A 177 -56.69 1.51 40.28
C LEU A 177 -57.69 2.52 39.72
N LYS A 178 -57.49 2.97 38.47
CA LYS A 178 -58.42 3.89 37.80
C LYS A 178 -59.79 3.25 37.59
N ASN A 179 -59.86 1.99 37.16
CA ASN A 179 -61.12 1.27 37.03
C ASN A 179 -61.83 1.11 38.39
N ASN A 180 -61.08 0.79 39.44
CA ASN A 180 -61.62 0.72 40.81
C ASN A 180 -62.12 2.09 41.31
N LEU A 181 -61.46 3.19 40.93
CA LEU A 181 -61.89 4.55 41.27
C LEU A 181 -63.12 5.00 40.44
N VAL A 182 -63.23 4.49 39.20
CA VAL A 182 -64.35 4.72 38.29
C VAL A 182 -65.59 3.89 38.67
N ASN A 183 -65.46 2.87 39.52
CA ASN A 183 -66.57 2.26 40.28
C ASN A 183 -67.16 3.23 41.34
N LYS A 184 -67.38 4.48 40.92
CA LYS A 184 -68.24 5.48 41.55
C LYS A 184 -69.66 4.96 41.76
N ASP A 185 -70.07 3.84 41.18
CA ASP A 185 -71.38 3.25 41.39
C ASP A 185 -71.68 3.00 42.87
N ASN A 186 -70.69 2.56 43.65
CA ASN A 186 -70.85 2.42 45.10
C ASN A 186 -70.99 3.78 45.81
N LEU A 187 -70.21 4.78 45.38
CA LEU A 187 -70.32 6.15 45.91
C LEU A 187 -71.64 6.83 45.51
N VAL A 188 -72.13 6.59 44.29
CA VAL A 188 -73.40 7.08 43.77
C VAL A 188 -74.57 6.38 44.46
N ALA A 189 -74.45 5.07 44.73
CA ALA A 189 -75.44 4.33 45.52
C ALA A 189 -75.52 4.87 46.95
N LEU A 190 -74.38 5.09 47.61
CA LEU A 190 -74.33 5.72 48.94
C LEU A 190 -74.88 7.15 48.94
N GLN A 191 -74.57 7.95 47.91
CA GLN A 191 -75.11 9.31 47.77
C GLN A 191 -76.63 9.29 47.62
N ARG A 192 -77.18 8.39 46.78
CA ARG A 192 -78.63 8.21 46.65
C ARG A 192 -79.28 7.78 47.96
N GLU A 193 -78.61 6.92 48.73
CA GLU A 193 -79.11 6.51 50.05
C GLU A 193 -79.14 7.68 51.03
N LEU A 194 -78.07 8.49 51.08
CA LEU A 194 -78.02 9.72 51.88
C LEU A 194 -79.13 10.69 51.51
N ASP A 195 -79.31 10.98 50.21
CA ASP A 195 -80.35 11.89 49.72
C ASP A 195 -81.76 11.37 50.11
N SER A 196 -81.99 10.06 50.06
CA SER A 196 -83.25 9.44 50.50
C SER A 196 -83.48 9.57 52.00
N ARG A 197 -82.43 9.39 52.82
CA ARG A 197 -82.53 9.58 54.28
C ARG A 197 -82.80 11.03 54.63
N ASP A 198 -82.19 11.99 53.93
CA ASP A 198 -82.43 13.41 54.13
C ASP A 198 -83.88 13.80 53.84
N VAL A 199 -84.50 13.23 52.80
CA VAL A 199 -85.95 13.42 52.53
C VAL A 199 -86.78 12.88 53.69
N THR A 200 -86.46 11.67 54.15
CA THR A 200 -87.17 11.04 55.27
C THR A 200 -87.04 11.88 56.55
N ILE A 201 -85.85 12.42 56.82
CA ILE A 201 -85.60 13.30 57.96
C ILE A 201 -86.43 14.57 57.83
N ARG A 202 -86.45 15.23 56.66
CA ARG A 202 -87.29 16.42 56.43
C ARG A 202 -88.77 16.12 56.63
N GLU A 203 -89.26 14.97 56.16
CA GLU A 203 -90.64 14.54 56.41
C GLU A 203 -90.93 14.36 57.90
N LYS A 204 -89.99 13.76 58.64
CA LYS A 204 -90.08 13.62 60.10
C LYS A 204 -90.04 14.97 60.81
N ASP A 205 -89.22 15.91 60.36
CA ASP A 205 -89.18 17.27 60.90
C ASP A 205 -90.50 18.00 60.69
N VAL A 206 -91.11 17.88 59.50
CA VAL A 206 -92.46 18.42 59.22
C VAL A 206 -93.52 17.77 60.11
N GLN A 207 -93.46 16.44 60.31
CA GLN A 207 -94.36 15.74 61.23
C GLN A 207 -94.18 16.24 62.67
N ILE A 208 -92.95 16.42 63.14
CA ILE A 208 -92.63 16.97 64.46
C ILE A 208 -93.19 18.38 64.58
N GLN A 209 -93.07 19.21 63.55
CA GLN A 209 -93.56 20.58 63.55
C GLN A 209 -95.09 20.64 63.59
N LEU A 210 -95.77 19.81 62.80
CA LEU A 210 -97.23 19.64 62.86
C LEU A 210 -97.70 19.15 64.24
N LEU A 211 -96.95 18.25 64.88
CA LEU A 211 -97.24 17.80 66.24
C LEU A 211 -97.00 18.90 67.28
N LYS A 212 -95.95 19.71 67.11
CA LYS A 212 -95.71 20.90 67.94
C LYS A 212 -96.84 21.91 67.80
N ASP A 213 -97.32 22.19 66.60
CA ASP A 213 -98.43 23.12 66.35
C ASP A 213 -99.76 22.61 66.91
N LYS A 214 -99.97 21.28 66.92
CA LYS A 214 -101.15 20.64 67.54
C LYS A 214 -101.01 20.44 69.05
N SER A 215 -99.83 20.64 69.61
CA SER A 215 -99.60 20.49 71.04
C SER A 215 -99.88 21.80 71.78
N VAL A 216 -100.50 21.69 72.95
CA VAL A 216 -100.73 22.83 73.85
C VAL A 216 -99.38 23.23 74.47
N SER A 217 -99.08 24.53 74.52
CA SER A 217 -97.81 24.99 75.11
C SER A 217 -97.66 24.48 76.54
N ARG A 218 -96.43 24.18 76.97
CA ARG A 218 -96.17 23.65 78.31
C ARG A 218 -96.73 24.58 79.39
N GLU A 219 -96.66 25.88 79.17
CA GLU A 219 -97.24 26.92 80.02
C GLU A 219 -98.78 26.88 80.07
N GLU A 220 -99.46 26.65 78.94
CA GLU A 220 -100.93 26.51 78.89
C GLU A 220 -101.39 25.19 79.51
N TYR A 221 -100.67 24.09 79.29
CA TYR A 221 -100.92 22.81 79.95
C TYR A 221 -100.83 22.96 81.48
N VAL A 222 -99.79 23.65 81.98
CA VAL A 222 -99.63 23.95 83.40
C VAL A 222 -100.73 24.87 83.94
N LYS A 223 -101.23 25.83 83.14
CA LYS A 223 -102.40 26.65 83.53
C LYS A 223 -103.67 25.83 83.65
N VAL A 224 -103.99 24.98 82.67
CA VAL A 224 -105.16 24.10 82.72
C VAL A 224 -105.05 23.12 83.89
N GLN A 225 -103.86 22.57 84.15
CA GLN A 225 -103.61 21.70 85.29
C GLN A 225 -103.84 22.42 86.64
N ASN A 226 -103.39 23.68 86.76
CA ASN A 226 -103.64 24.49 87.94
C ASN A 226 -105.12 24.91 88.10
N GLU A 227 -105.84 25.15 86.99
CA GLU A 227 -107.28 25.40 87.03
C GLU A 227 -108.09 24.15 87.41
N LEU A 228 -107.69 22.98 86.91
CA LEU A 228 -108.26 21.70 87.33
C LEU A 228 -108.06 21.49 88.83
N SER A 229 -106.85 21.73 89.32
CA SER A 229 -106.53 21.63 90.75
C SER A 229 -107.36 22.58 91.62
N LYS A 230 -107.65 23.80 91.15
CA LYS A 230 -108.56 24.72 91.85
C LYS A 230 -110.01 24.23 91.85
N LYS A 231 -110.49 23.66 90.74
CA LYS A 231 -111.83 23.06 90.67
C LYS A 231 -111.94 21.81 91.55
N ASP A 232 -110.91 20.98 91.60
CA ASP A 232 -110.83 19.82 92.49
C ASP A 232 -110.90 20.25 93.97
N LEU A 233 -110.20 21.31 94.36
CA LEU A 233 -110.30 21.90 95.72
C LEU A 233 -111.72 22.42 96.04
N GLN A 234 -112.44 22.91 95.03
CA GLN A 234 -113.82 23.37 95.18
C GLN A 234 -114.81 22.20 95.29
N ILE A 235 -114.57 21.13 94.53
CA ILE A 235 -115.29 19.85 94.66
C ILE A 235 -115.03 19.25 96.05
N GLN A 236 -113.81 19.34 96.57
CA GLN A 236 -113.45 18.81 97.90
C GLN A 236 -114.19 19.54 99.03
N ARG A 237 -114.31 20.88 98.97
CA ARG A 237 -115.14 21.65 99.93
C ARG A 237 -116.63 21.36 99.83
N LEU A 238 -117.15 21.10 98.63
CA LEU A 238 -118.55 20.73 98.42
C LEU A 238 -118.83 19.30 98.92
N ASN A 239 -117.85 18.39 98.80
CA ASN A 239 -117.90 17.06 99.40
C ASN A 239 -117.83 17.14 100.93
N GLU A 240 -117.00 17.98 101.54
CA GLU A 240 -116.95 18.16 103.01
C GLU A 240 -118.27 18.69 103.63
N VAL A 241 -119.02 19.53 102.91
CA VAL A 241 -120.35 20.01 103.36
C VAL A 241 -121.43 18.94 103.16
N LYS A 242 -121.24 18.05 102.17
CA LYS A 242 -122.11 16.91 101.90
C LYS A 242 -121.86 15.74 102.87
N ASP A 243 -120.62 15.57 103.32
CA ASP A 243 -120.16 14.48 104.18
C ASP A 243 -120.46 14.70 105.68
N LEU A 244 -120.92 15.90 106.09
CA LEU A 244 -121.51 16.15 107.41
C LEU A 244 -123.01 15.76 107.49
N PHE A 245 -123.64 15.39 106.37
CA PHE A 245 -125.08 15.06 106.30
C PHE A 245 -125.38 13.55 106.15
N PHE A 246 -124.35 12.69 106.04
CA PHE A 246 -124.52 11.24 105.95
C PHE A 246 -123.44 10.51 106.77
N GLU A 247 -123.65 10.50 108.08
CA GLU A 247 -123.20 9.43 108.95
C GLU A 247 -123.96 8.14 108.58
N LEU A 248 -123.26 6.99 108.52
CA LEU A 248 -123.73 5.61 108.25
C LEU A 248 -123.72 5.14 106.79
N SER A 249 -122.62 4.49 106.35
CA SER A 249 -122.65 3.17 105.67
C SER A 249 -121.26 2.71 105.19
N ASP A 250 -120.82 1.61 105.82
CA ASP A 250 -119.85 0.55 105.50
C ASP A 250 -119.13 0.40 104.14
N ASP A 251 -117.87 -0.04 104.29
CA ASP A 251 -117.10 -1.13 103.64
C ASP A 251 -116.66 -1.16 102.15
N SER A 252 -115.32 -1.16 102.02
CA SER A 252 -114.47 -2.19 101.35
C SER A 252 -114.01 -2.08 99.86
N PHE A 253 -112.70 -2.40 99.70
CA PHE A 253 -112.08 -3.39 98.77
C PHE A 253 -111.26 -2.93 97.52
N LEU A 254 -109.94 -3.20 97.58
CA LEU A 254 -108.87 -3.65 96.63
C LEU A 254 -108.85 -3.15 95.14
N ASP A 255 -107.76 -3.14 94.35
CA ASP A 255 -106.54 -3.97 94.29
C ASP A 255 -105.46 -3.42 93.28
N ASN A 256 -104.17 -3.77 93.49
CA ASN A 256 -103.10 -4.25 92.54
C ASN A 256 -102.77 -3.53 91.19
N GLN A 257 -101.57 -3.54 90.57
CA GLN A 257 -100.21 -4.11 90.74
C GLN A 257 -99.29 -3.52 89.61
N SER A 258 -98.01 -3.17 89.85
CA SER A 258 -96.76 -3.88 89.42
C SER A 258 -96.48 -3.91 87.89
N GLN A 259 -95.26 -3.99 87.31
CA GLN A 259 -93.91 -4.34 87.76
C GLN A 259 -92.83 -4.12 86.65
N ASP A 260 -91.55 -4.19 87.04
CA ASP A 260 -90.32 -4.71 86.35
C ASP A 260 -89.78 -4.08 85.04
N GLY A 261 -88.46 -4.08 84.74
CA GLY A 261 -87.27 -4.62 85.42
C GLY A 261 -86.05 -4.81 84.47
N VAL A 262 -84.88 -4.27 84.87
CA VAL A 262 -83.49 -4.85 84.92
C VAL A 262 -82.81 -5.48 83.67
N ILE A 263 -81.49 -5.20 83.46
CA ILE A 263 -80.31 -6.14 83.48
C ILE A 263 -79.01 -5.60 82.78
N ASN A 264 -77.94 -5.48 83.59
CA ASN A 264 -76.46 -5.75 83.50
C ASN A 264 -75.57 -5.59 82.23
N LYS A 265 -74.39 -4.92 82.36
CA LYS A 265 -72.93 -5.37 82.50
C LYS A 265 -72.31 -6.01 81.23
N THR A 266 -71.09 -5.73 80.75
CA THR A 266 -69.69 -5.79 81.30
C THR A 266 -68.70 -5.12 80.29
N SER A 267 -67.68 -4.34 80.70
CA SER A 267 -66.22 -4.66 80.91
C SER A 267 -65.36 -5.03 79.68
N VAL A 268 -64.22 -4.31 79.50
CA VAL A 268 -62.80 -4.75 79.32
C VAL A 268 -61.98 -3.84 78.36
N GLU A 269 -61.00 -3.14 78.97
CA GLU A 269 -59.59 -2.78 78.64
C GLU A 269 -59.03 -2.50 77.21
N ASP A 270 -58.37 -1.33 77.13
CA ASP A 270 -57.04 -0.94 76.57
C ASP A 270 -56.53 -1.39 75.18
N ARG A 271 -56.23 -0.38 74.31
CA ARG A 271 -54.96 -0.30 73.53
C ARG A 271 -54.77 1.05 72.79
N GLU A 272 -53.54 1.56 72.91
CA GLU A 272 -52.77 2.31 71.89
C GLU A 272 -53.00 3.83 71.67
N LEU A 273 -52.19 4.59 72.42
CA LEU A 273 -51.65 5.90 72.07
C LEU A 273 -50.29 5.71 71.37
N LEU A 274 -50.20 5.91 70.04
CA LEU A 274 -48.93 6.15 69.32
C LEU A 274 -49.16 6.58 67.85
N GLU A 275 -49.75 7.76 67.63
CA GLU A 275 -49.87 8.37 66.27
C GLU A 275 -49.46 9.85 66.24
N LEU A 276 -48.30 10.19 66.83
CA LEU A 276 -47.85 11.59 66.81
C LEU A 276 -46.32 11.75 66.79
N ASN A 277 -45.61 10.87 66.07
CA ASN A 277 -44.15 11.03 65.88
C ASN A 277 -43.61 10.75 64.46
N ASP A 278 -44.43 10.29 63.51
CA ASP A 278 -43.93 9.96 62.16
C ASP A 278 -44.05 11.12 61.15
N ILE A 279 -44.91 12.11 61.40
CA ILE A 279 -45.11 13.22 60.44
C ILE A 279 -44.01 14.29 60.53
N LYS A 280 -43.20 14.31 61.60
CA LYS A 280 -42.14 15.31 61.80
C LYS A 280 -40.77 14.89 61.24
N ARG A 281 -40.58 13.60 60.95
CA ARG A 281 -39.30 13.07 60.41
C ARG A 281 -39.25 13.11 58.87
N GLU A 282 -40.40 13.09 58.20
CA GLU A 282 -40.50 13.14 56.73
C GLU A 282 -40.35 14.55 56.13
N LEU A 283 -40.59 15.62 56.90
CA LEU A 283 -40.53 17.00 56.40
C LEU A 283 -39.11 17.60 56.36
N GLU A 284 -38.16 17.01 57.10
CA GLU A 284 -36.76 17.47 57.17
C GLU A 284 -35.92 16.88 56.01
N LEU A 285 -36.19 15.63 55.60
CA LEU A 285 -35.53 14.97 54.46
C LEU A 285 -35.93 15.55 53.09
N ALA A 286 -37.11 16.15 52.98
CA ALA A 286 -37.59 16.78 51.75
C ALA A 286 -36.98 18.19 51.49
N LYS A 287 -36.37 18.83 52.49
CA LYS A 287 -35.71 20.14 52.32
C LYS A 287 -34.24 20.02 51.90
N GLU A 288 -33.58 18.91 52.19
CA GLU A 288 -32.17 18.70 51.86
C GLU A 288 -31.96 18.29 50.37
N ASN A 289 -32.93 17.60 49.77
CA ASN A 289 -32.87 17.20 48.35
C ASN A 289 -33.20 18.32 47.35
N LYS A 290 -33.69 19.49 47.81
CA LYS A 290 -33.99 20.63 46.93
C LYS A 290 -32.78 21.56 46.70
N LEU A 291 -31.75 21.48 47.55
CA LEU A 291 -30.54 22.32 47.44
C LEU A 291 -29.42 21.69 46.60
N LYS A 292 -29.42 20.37 46.38
CA LYS A 292 -28.41 19.68 45.54
C LYS A 292 -28.72 19.67 44.04
N ILE A 293 -29.94 19.96 43.62
CA ILE A 293 -30.36 19.93 42.20
C ILE A 293 -30.10 21.26 41.47
N ARG A 294 -29.80 22.35 42.18
CA ARG A 294 -29.51 23.66 41.56
C ARG A 294 -28.04 23.96 41.30
N ALA A 295 -27.10 23.11 41.73
CA ALA A 295 -25.66 23.34 41.55
C ALA A 295 -25.06 22.60 40.35
N VAL A 296 -25.78 21.67 39.71
CA VAL A 296 -25.26 20.83 38.62
C VAL A 296 -25.74 21.32 37.24
N GLY A 297 -26.78 22.15 37.19
CA GLY A 297 -27.37 22.63 35.93
C GLY A 297 -26.62 23.76 35.22
N ASP A 298 -25.72 24.47 35.91
CA ASP A 298 -25.03 25.64 35.35
C ASP A 298 -23.61 25.34 34.84
N GLU A 299 -22.97 24.22 35.22
CA GLU A 299 -21.63 23.82 34.72
C GLU A 299 -21.68 23.06 33.37
N GLU A 300 -22.81 22.43 33.02
CA GLU A 300 -22.92 21.63 31.79
C GLU A 300 -23.33 22.47 30.56
N LEU A 301 -23.89 23.67 30.74
CA LEU A 301 -24.26 24.58 29.64
C LEU A 301 -23.11 25.47 29.16
N GLU A 302 -22.11 25.74 30.00
CA GLU A 302 -20.92 26.54 29.63
C GLU A 302 -19.88 25.71 28.85
N ASN A 303 -19.85 24.39 29.05
CA ASN A 303 -18.98 23.48 28.29
C ASN A 303 -19.50 23.14 26.89
N VAL A 304 -20.82 23.15 26.67
CA VAL A 304 -21.40 22.91 25.35
C VAL A 304 -21.29 24.14 24.44
N ALA A 305 -21.36 25.36 25.00
CA ALA A 305 -21.16 26.58 24.24
C ALA A 305 -19.70 26.74 23.75
N ASN A 306 -18.71 26.35 24.55
CA ASN A 306 -17.29 26.40 24.17
C ASN A 306 -16.88 25.32 23.15
N LEU A 307 -17.66 24.24 23.01
CA LEU A 307 -17.41 23.17 22.04
C LEU A 307 -17.97 23.47 20.64
N ILE A 308 -18.97 24.36 20.55
CA ILE A 308 -19.62 24.73 19.29
C ILE A 308 -18.87 25.88 18.59
N ASP A 309 -18.22 26.78 19.35
CA ASP A 309 -17.46 27.91 18.77
C ASP A 309 -16.04 27.52 18.28
N SER A 310 -15.60 26.30 18.59
CA SER A 310 -14.31 25.75 18.15
C SER A 310 -14.39 24.87 16.88
N GLN A 311 -15.60 24.63 16.35
CA GLN A 311 -15.81 23.84 15.11
C GLN A 311 -16.25 24.66 13.88
N SER A 312 -16.41 25.97 14.01
CA SER A 312 -16.77 26.87 12.91
C SER A 312 -15.63 27.76 12.41
N ASN A 313 -14.37 27.46 12.78
CA ASN A 313 -13.20 28.10 12.18
C ASN A 313 -12.67 27.28 11.00
N ASP A 314 -13.17 27.68 9.85
CA ASP A 314 -12.97 27.24 8.47
C ASP A 314 -11.50 27.06 8.06
N GLY A 315 -10.94 25.87 8.29
CA GLY A 315 -9.70 25.38 7.68
C GLY A 315 -9.88 24.15 6.78
N GLY A 316 -11.06 23.52 6.81
CA GLY A 316 -11.33 22.24 6.14
C GLY A 316 -11.63 22.36 4.64
N ALA A 317 -12.05 23.52 4.15
CA ALA A 317 -12.32 23.71 2.71
C ALA A 317 -11.04 23.86 1.88
N SER A 318 -9.93 24.33 2.47
CA SER A 318 -8.66 24.51 1.76
C SER A 318 -7.86 23.22 1.61
N GLN A 319 -7.83 22.36 2.65
CA GLN A 319 -7.10 21.08 2.62
C GLN A 319 -7.73 20.06 1.68
N ASN A 320 -9.06 19.97 1.63
CA ASN A 320 -9.74 19.07 0.68
C ASN A 320 -9.50 19.49 -0.78
N ASN A 321 -9.30 20.78 -1.05
CA ASN A 321 -8.98 21.28 -2.39
C ASN A 321 -7.51 21.00 -2.76
N GLU A 322 -6.58 21.12 -1.81
CA GLU A 322 -5.18 20.72 -1.99
C GLU A 322 -5.01 19.22 -2.20
N ASP A 323 -5.75 18.39 -1.44
CA ASP A 323 -5.73 16.93 -1.61
C ASP A 323 -6.35 16.51 -2.94
N VAL A 324 -7.41 17.19 -3.41
CA VAL A 324 -8.00 16.95 -4.74
C VAL A 324 -7.04 17.35 -5.85
N GLU A 325 -6.33 18.47 -5.74
CA GLU A 325 -5.32 18.87 -6.72
C GLU A 325 -4.08 17.95 -6.70
N ARG A 326 -3.66 17.46 -5.52
CA ARG A 326 -2.60 16.45 -5.42
C ARG A 326 -3.01 15.13 -6.07
N LEU A 327 -4.23 14.66 -5.81
CA LEU A 327 -4.76 13.44 -6.42
C LEU A 327 -4.93 13.57 -7.94
N LYS A 328 -5.32 14.75 -8.46
CA LYS A 328 -5.34 15.00 -9.91
C LYS A 328 -3.93 14.95 -10.51
N ALA A 329 -2.94 15.55 -9.85
CA ALA A 329 -1.55 15.51 -10.31
C ALA A 329 -0.97 14.09 -10.30
N GLU A 330 -1.27 13.31 -9.25
CA GLU A 330 -0.91 11.89 -9.19
C GLU A 330 -1.61 11.09 -10.29
N LEU A 331 -2.90 11.32 -10.53
CA LEU A 331 -3.67 10.63 -11.56
C LEU A 331 -3.16 10.96 -12.97
N GLU A 332 -2.73 12.19 -13.22
CA GLU A 332 -2.09 12.58 -14.48
C GLU A 332 -0.69 11.95 -14.63
N GLY A 333 0.06 11.86 -13.52
CA GLY A 333 1.30 11.08 -13.48
C GLY A 333 1.09 9.59 -13.78
N TYR A 334 0.02 8.99 -13.26
CA TYR A 334 -0.34 7.61 -13.56
C TYR A 334 -0.77 7.42 -15.02
N LYS A 335 -1.49 8.37 -15.62
CA LYS A 335 -1.80 8.30 -17.06
C LYS A 335 -0.54 8.33 -17.92
N SER A 336 0.40 9.23 -17.64
CA SER A 336 1.66 9.31 -18.38
C SER A 336 2.48 8.02 -18.25
N THR A 337 2.52 7.41 -17.06
CA THR A 337 3.21 6.12 -16.87
C THR A 337 2.50 4.97 -17.57
N VAL A 338 1.16 4.97 -17.60
CA VAL A 338 0.39 3.98 -18.36
C VAL A 338 0.66 4.11 -19.86
N GLU A 339 0.69 5.33 -20.42
CA GLU A 339 1.04 5.54 -21.84
C GLU A 339 2.46 5.06 -22.18
N GLU A 340 3.43 5.28 -21.29
CA GLU A 340 4.79 4.74 -21.46
C GLU A 340 4.82 3.21 -21.39
N LEU A 341 4.09 2.61 -20.43
CA LEU A 341 3.99 1.16 -20.30
C LEU A 341 3.30 0.51 -21.50
N GLU A 342 2.31 1.17 -22.11
CA GLU A 342 1.68 0.72 -23.33
C GLU A 342 2.66 0.72 -24.52
N LYS A 343 3.51 1.75 -24.64
CA LYS A 343 4.60 1.77 -25.64
C LYS A 343 5.57 0.60 -25.41
N PHE A 344 6.02 0.37 -24.17
CA PHE A 344 6.91 -0.75 -23.86
C PHE A 344 6.26 -2.10 -24.15
N LYS A 345 4.98 -2.26 -23.81
CA LYS A 345 4.22 -3.48 -24.10
C LYS A 345 4.15 -3.75 -25.60
N PHE A 346 3.84 -2.74 -26.41
CA PHE A 346 3.81 -2.85 -27.86
C PHE A 346 5.16 -3.32 -28.43
N VAL A 347 6.26 -2.68 -28.00
CA VAL A 347 7.62 -3.04 -28.46
C VAL A 347 8.00 -4.45 -28.03
N TYR A 348 7.68 -4.82 -26.78
CA TYR A 348 7.98 -6.13 -26.23
C TYR A 348 7.25 -7.25 -26.99
N GLU A 349 5.97 -7.06 -27.32
CA GLU A 349 5.17 -8.02 -28.08
C GLU A 349 5.74 -8.24 -29.49
N LYS A 350 6.21 -7.17 -30.16
CA LYS A 350 6.87 -7.27 -31.47
C LYS A 350 8.26 -7.91 -31.40
N LEU A 351 9.03 -7.68 -30.33
CA LEU A 351 10.37 -8.28 -30.14
C LEU A 351 10.33 -9.75 -29.74
N THR A 352 9.25 -10.18 -29.05
CA THR A 352 9.03 -11.56 -28.62
C THR A 352 8.23 -12.40 -29.62
N ALA A 353 7.78 -11.79 -30.70
CA ALA A 353 7.11 -12.48 -31.80
C ALA A 353 7.99 -13.61 -32.37
N PRO A 354 7.37 -14.71 -32.83
CA PRO A 354 8.11 -15.87 -33.32
C PRO A 354 8.99 -15.50 -34.53
N GLN A 355 10.11 -16.21 -34.62
CA GLN A 355 11.06 -16.04 -35.71
C GLN A 355 10.40 -16.38 -37.05
N LEU A 356 10.59 -15.49 -38.03
CA LEU A 356 10.03 -15.65 -39.36
C LEU A 356 10.88 -16.61 -40.20
N LYS A 357 10.21 -17.32 -41.11
CA LYS A 357 10.82 -18.37 -41.95
C LYS A 357 11.96 -17.79 -42.77
N ASN A 358 13.13 -18.43 -42.72
CA ASN A 358 14.35 -18.01 -43.41
C ASN A 358 14.97 -16.69 -42.93
N LEU A 359 14.51 -16.08 -41.83
CA LEU A 359 15.14 -14.90 -41.22
C LEU A 359 15.90 -15.29 -39.95
N ASN A 360 16.97 -14.56 -39.61
CA ASN A 360 17.59 -14.72 -38.29
C ASN A 360 16.76 -13.97 -37.22
N SER A 361 17.09 -14.16 -35.95
CA SER A 361 16.34 -13.56 -34.84
C SER A 361 16.24 -12.03 -34.95
N ILE A 362 17.37 -11.34 -35.17
CA ILE A 362 17.43 -9.87 -35.30
C ILE A 362 16.65 -9.38 -36.53
N GLN A 363 16.73 -10.08 -37.65
CA GLN A 363 15.99 -9.75 -38.88
C GLN A 363 14.48 -9.88 -38.68
N SER A 364 14.04 -10.91 -37.95
CA SER A 364 12.62 -11.13 -37.64
C SER A 364 12.11 -10.02 -36.70
N GLN A 365 12.88 -9.68 -35.67
CA GLN A 365 12.57 -8.60 -34.73
C GLN A 365 12.47 -7.24 -35.44
N ILE A 366 13.44 -6.93 -36.31
CA ILE A 366 13.42 -5.68 -37.08
C ILE A 366 12.20 -5.62 -37.99
N TYR A 367 11.85 -6.72 -38.68
CA TYR A 367 10.65 -6.75 -39.50
C TYR A 367 9.36 -6.51 -38.69
N HIS A 368 9.23 -7.13 -37.51
CA HIS A 368 8.05 -6.95 -36.66
C HIS A 368 7.90 -5.52 -36.14
N LEU A 369 9.03 -4.83 -35.93
CA LEU A 369 9.06 -3.44 -35.50
C LEU A 369 8.86 -2.43 -36.64
N LEU A 370 9.02 -2.82 -37.91
CA LEU A 370 8.78 -1.89 -39.01
C LEU A 370 7.31 -1.45 -39.05
N PRO A 371 7.05 -0.15 -39.27
CA PRO A 371 5.70 0.38 -39.43
C PRO A 371 5.02 -0.26 -40.66
N GLU A 372 3.72 -0.51 -40.53
CA GLU A 372 2.93 -1.24 -41.53
C GLU A 372 2.47 -0.33 -42.68
N ASP A 373 2.25 0.96 -42.40
CA ASP A 373 1.58 1.87 -43.34
C ASP A 373 2.49 2.93 -43.98
N GLU A 374 3.79 2.98 -43.61
CA GLU A 374 4.68 4.06 -44.03
C GLU A 374 5.97 3.54 -44.67
N ALA A 375 6.25 4.01 -45.89
CA ALA A 375 7.52 3.77 -46.56
C ALA A 375 8.59 4.74 -46.03
N MET A 376 9.65 4.20 -45.42
CA MET A 376 10.69 5.00 -44.77
C MET A 376 12.04 4.81 -45.44
N ASP A 377 12.85 5.86 -45.52
CA ASP A 377 14.21 5.70 -46.01
C ASP A 377 15.11 5.00 -44.99
N THR A 378 16.30 4.57 -45.43
CA THR A 378 17.22 3.77 -44.61
C THR A 378 17.69 4.50 -43.35
N LEU A 379 17.82 5.83 -43.40
CA LEU A 379 18.22 6.64 -42.25
C LEU A 379 17.05 6.78 -41.27
N SER A 380 15.84 7.07 -41.76
CA SER A 380 14.64 7.11 -40.92
C SER A 380 14.33 5.77 -40.25
N VAL A 381 14.47 4.65 -40.97
CA VAL A 381 14.31 3.31 -40.36
C VAL A 381 15.36 3.09 -39.25
N LYS A 382 16.61 3.50 -39.48
CA LYS A 382 17.66 3.38 -38.47
C LYS A 382 17.34 4.23 -37.23
N GLU A 383 16.92 5.48 -37.41
CA GLU A 383 16.58 6.38 -36.31
C GLU A 383 15.38 5.86 -35.52
N TYR A 384 14.32 5.44 -36.21
CA TYR A 384 13.14 4.82 -35.62
C TYR A 384 13.49 3.57 -34.80
N LEU A 385 14.27 2.65 -35.37
CA LEU A 385 14.69 1.43 -34.66
C LEU A 385 15.59 1.74 -33.45
N ASN A 386 16.42 2.77 -33.53
CA ASN A 386 17.29 3.19 -32.43
C ASN A 386 16.52 3.82 -31.28
N ASP A 387 15.46 4.57 -31.59
CA ASP A 387 14.59 5.19 -30.60
C ASP A 387 13.76 4.14 -29.85
N ILE A 388 13.33 3.09 -30.55
CA ILE A 388 12.34 2.15 -30.04
C ILE A 388 12.94 0.90 -29.38
N ALA A 389 13.99 0.30 -29.96
CA ALA A 389 14.44 -1.04 -29.52
C ALA A 389 15.95 -1.29 -29.57
N PHE A 390 16.70 -0.66 -30.47
CA PHE A 390 18.10 -1.00 -30.74
C PHE A 390 19.04 0.16 -30.45
N LYS A 391 19.52 0.28 -29.21
CA LYS A 391 20.52 1.31 -28.87
C LYS A 391 21.80 1.08 -29.69
N ASN A 392 22.08 1.95 -30.66
CA ASN A 392 23.26 1.96 -31.54
C ASN A 392 23.25 1.03 -32.78
N LEU A 393 22.12 0.83 -33.45
CA LEU A 393 22.12 0.21 -34.77
C LEU A 393 22.85 1.11 -35.79
N SER A 394 23.90 0.58 -36.41
CA SER A 394 24.67 1.31 -37.42
C SER A 394 23.92 1.36 -38.75
N PHE A 395 24.09 2.44 -39.51
CA PHE A 395 23.45 2.58 -40.83
C PHE A 395 23.80 1.42 -41.78
N GLY A 396 25.06 0.95 -41.74
CA GLY A 396 25.49 -0.19 -42.54
C GLY A 396 24.76 -1.49 -42.17
N ASN A 397 24.56 -1.73 -40.88
CA ASN A 397 23.82 -2.90 -40.40
C ASN A 397 22.33 -2.82 -40.77
N THR A 398 21.69 -1.67 -40.56
CA THR A 398 20.29 -1.44 -40.97
C THR A 398 20.12 -1.68 -42.47
N LYS A 399 21.00 -1.11 -43.30
CA LYS A 399 20.97 -1.28 -44.76
C LYS A 399 21.14 -2.75 -45.17
N ASN A 400 22.04 -3.48 -44.53
CA ASN A 400 22.28 -4.89 -44.82
C ASN A 400 21.08 -5.77 -44.43
N ILE A 401 20.43 -5.45 -43.31
CA ILE A 401 19.24 -6.15 -42.83
C ILE A 401 18.06 -5.88 -43.78
N LEU A 402 17.81 -4.64 -44.17
CA LEU A 402 16.75 -4.29 -45.12
C LEU A 402 16.94 -4.94 -46.49
N LYS A 403 18.16 -4.93 -47.04
CA LYS A 403 18.49 -5.70 -48.26
C LYS A 403 18.32 -7.21 -48.09
N SER A 404 18.53 -7.74 -46.89
CA SER A 404 18.28 -9.16 -46.62
C SER A 404 16.80 -9.47 -46.52
N LEU A 405 15.99 -8.55 -46.00
CA LEU A 405 14.53 -8.67 -45.94
C LEU A 405 13.92 -8.58 -47.34
N GLU A 406 14.43 -7.68 -48.17
CA GLU A 406 14.06 -7.52 -49.58
C GLU A 406 14.32 -8.78 -50.40
N ARG A 407 15.54 -9.32 -50.35
CA ARG A 407 15.88 -10.59 -51.05
C ARG A 407 15.00 -11.76 -50.64
N LYS A 408 14.39 -11.71 -49.45
CA LYS A 408 13.55 -12.77 -48.89
C LYS A 408 12.05 -12.46 -49.02
N GLY A 409 11.68 -11.34 -49.63
CA GLY A 409 10.30 -10.98 -49.94
C GLY A 409 9.50 -10.40 -48.77
N TYR A 410 10.16 -9.88 -47.73
CA TYR A 410 9.48 -9.30 -46.55
C TYR A 410 9.33 -7.77 -46.63
N VAL A 411 10.15 -7.11 -47.45
CA VAL A 411 10.16 -5.65 -47.59
C VAL A 411 10.40 -5.34 -49.07
N GLU A 412 9.81 -4.29 -49.60
CA GLU A 412 10.07 -3.81 -50.96
C GLU A 412 10.59 -2.37 -50.98
N VAL A 413 11.23 -2.00 -52.09
CA VAL A 413 11.63 -0.60 -52.33
C VAL A 413 10.47 0.10 -53.04
N ALA A 414 9.66 0.84 -52.29
CA ALA A 414 8.50 1.56 -52.83
C ALA A 414 8.90 2.75 -53.73
N LYS A 415 10.02 3.42 -53.43
CA LYS A 415 10.50 4.57 -54.20
C LYS A 415 12.03 4.69 -54.15
N LYS A 416 12.63 5.14 -55.25
CA LYS A 416 14.05 5.51 -55.33
C LYS A 416 14.19 6.96 -55.77
N GLU A 417 14.68 7.83 -54.88
CA GLU A 417 14.99 9.23 -55.18
C GLU A 417 16.45 9.53 -54.81
N ASN A 418 17.24 10.05 -55.75
CA ASN A 418 18.62 10.52 -55.50
C ASN A 418 19.49 9.54 -54.68
N ASP A 419 19.47 8.25 -55.05
CA ASP A 419 20.17 7.14 -54.35
C ASP A 419 19.70 6.82 -52.93
N ILE A 420 18.57 7.38 -52.50
CA ILE A 420 17.85 7.02 -51.29
C ILE A 420 16.78 5.98 -51.63
N PHE A 421 16.77 4.88 -50.86
CA PHE A 421 15.80 3.79 -50.99
C PHE A 421 14.75 3.92 -49.88
N PHE A 422 13.48 4.00 -50.26
CA PHE A 422 12.35 3.97 -49.35
C PHE A 422 11.82 2.54 -49.25
N TRP A 423 11.83 2.00 -48.03
CA TRP A 423 11.49 0.62 -47.71
C TRP A 423 10.06 0.55 -47.20
N GLN A 424 9.26 -0.33 -47.78
CA GLN A 424 7.89 -0.59 -47.37
C GLN A 424 7.75 -2.05 -46.93
N LYS A 425 7.16 -2.25 -45.76
CA LYS A 425 6.88 -3.58 -45.21
C LYS A 425 5.80 -4.26 -46.05
N LEU A 426 6.05 -5.49 -46.47
CA LEU A 426 5.04 -6.31 -47.14
C LEU A 426 4.25 -7.10 -46.09
N PRO A 427 2.95 -7.33 -46.27
CA PRO A 427 2.21 -8.25 -45.43
C PRO A 427 2.84 -9.65 -45.54
N LEU A 428 2.79 -10.42 -44.44
CA LEU A 428 3.29 -11.79 -44.46
C LEU A 428 2.54 -12.56 -45.56
N PRO A 429 3.24 -13.34 -46.41
CA PRO A 429 2.56 -14.21 -47.36
C PRO A 429 1.62 -15.13 -46.57
N GLU A 430 0.33 -15.15 -46.91
CA GLU A 430 -0.59 -16.18 -46.41
C GLU A 430 0.00 -17.53 -46.84
N GLU A 431 0.35 -18.38 -45.87
CA GLU A 431 0.91 -19.72 -46.11
C GLU A 431 -0.09 -20.66 -46.80
#